data_AF-A0A496Q8X3-F1
#
_entry.id   AF-A0A496Q8X3-F1
#
_cell.length_a   1.000
_cell.length_b   1.000
_cell.length_c   1.000
_cell.angle_alpha   90.00
_cell.angle_beta   90.00
_cell.angle_gamma   90.00
#
_symmetry.space_group_name_H-M   'P 1'
#
loop_
_entity.id
_entity.type
_entity.pdbx_description
1 polymer ?
#
loop_
_entity_poly.entity_id
_entity_poly.type
_entity_poly.pdbx_seq_one_letter_code
_entity_poly.pdbx_strand_id
1 'polypeptide(L)'
;MQVLRLKPVTPWQVLGCYAVKSLAEITGQFSAKVVNGELVVDASARELADWLLEEMTEEKKPHFNTSPFLSQYNKQYNNLLNSFNKKGKSALCTLCGKEGAVVELSKAFNPLMVSAPNFRTFYSFGKNKSERLCVECALQLFAAPLGAFFFAPFHNNNLRIVHLYAFPWHLKEAFIFIDTSKRTIGAQERRSNLKLNMRKAPVYPEEALLLFLWQLRKNSVLFEGEDFVAGAVSHTRQGKAWGVETRMEIYRLRPLVRFFESLIDKGLNLSLCFDSLYESRLSDPYTYRKKIATDMVRMEHVIWSAEEALLSIDRSIPFLPDMVGEYEMEVKGVDEKIVEMCKNVGHSIGRFVFKEESKLSTFYQIRNAKTLVDYTKVLESVSLDAVAAGSELYLPEAYLKLLTPDDWEIVRSLTNIFAVGMYRYLKSGRKGESQDE
;
A
#
# COMPACT_ATOMS: atom_id res chain seq x y z
N MET A 1 -27.04 9.58 32.90
CA MET A 1 -26.35 9.51 31.60
C MET A 1 -25.59 8.21 31.52
N GLN A 2 -25.91 7.36 30.54
CA GLN A 2 -25.10 6.19 30.26
C GLN A 2 -23.86 6.66 29.50
N VAL A 3 -22.68 6.16 29.88
CA VAL A 3 -21.41 6.58 29.30
C VAL A 3 -20.78 5.36 28.63
N LEU A 4 -20.50 5.47 27.33
CA LEU A 4 -19.78 4.44 26.58
C LEU A 4 -18.28 4.63 26.72
N ARG A 5 -17.57 3.50 26.85
CA ARG A 5 -16.10 3.44 26.89
C ARG A 5 -15.59 2.58 25.75
N LEU A 6 -15.14 3.22 24.69
CA LEU A 6 -14.66 2.58 23.48
C LEU A 6 -13.14 2.42 23.57
N LYS A 7 -12.70 1.19 23.87
CA LYS A 7 -11.28 0.81 23.88
C LYS A 7 -10.93 0.07 22.60
N PRO A 8 -10.11 0.64 21.70
CA PRO A 8 -9.72 -0.05 20.48
C PRO A 8 -8.71 -1.15 20.77
N VAL A 9 -8.85 -2.28 20.10
CA VAL A 9 -7.90 -3.40 20.12
C VAL A 9 -7.41 -3.78 18.70
N THR A 10 -7.93 -3.11 17.66
CA THR A 10 -7.49 -3.25 16.26
C THR A 10 -7.28 -1.88 15.62
N PRO A 11 -6.48 -1.77 14.54
CA PRO A 11 -6.32 -0.50 13.81
C PRO A 11 -7.66 0.06 13.32
N TRP A 12 -8.54 -0.79 12.79
CA TRP A 12 -9.85 -0.35 12.30
C TRP A 12 -10.72 0.25 13.41
N GLN A 13 -10.61 -0.25 14.64
CA GLN A 13 -11.33 0.34 15.78
C GLN A 13 -10.79 1.72 16.17
N VAL A 14 -9.49 1.98 15.98
CA VAL A 14 -8.92 3.34 16.16
C VAL A 14 -9.57 4.33 15.20
N LEU A 15 -9.75 3.96 13.93
CA LEU A 15 -10.50 4.79 12.96
C LEU A 15 -11.95 5.00 13.39
N GLY A 16 -12.57 3.98 13.99
CA GLY A 16 -13.90 4.08 14.56
C GLY A 16 -14.00 5.11 15.68
N CYS A 17 -13.08 5.03 16.65
CA CYS A 17 -12.97 6.03 17.70
C CYS A 17 -12.70 7.43 17.13
N TYR A 18 -11.80 7.53 16.14
CA TYR A 18 -11.52 8.81 15.47
C TYR A 18 -12.77 9.39 14.82
N ALA A 19 -13.52 8.58 14.06
CA ALA A 19 -14.76 8.99 13.42
C ALA A 19 -15.77 9.52 14.44
N VAL A 20 -16.04 8.75 15.51
CA VAL A 20 -16.97 9.13 16.56
C VAL A 20 -16.57 10.46 17.20
N LYS A 21 -15.30 10.62 17.59
CA LYS A 21 -14.85 11.87 18.22
C LYS A 21 -14.94 13.05 17.25
N SER A 22 -14.38 12.90 16.04
CA SER A 22 -14.29 13.98 15.06
C SER A 22 -15.67 14.49 14.65
N LEU A 23 -16.61 13.57 14.39
CA LEU A 23 -17.98 13.93 14.06
C LEU A 23 -18.70 14.56 15.26
N ALA A 24 -18.51 14.05 16.47
CA ALA A 24 -19.13 14.61 17.67
C ALA A 24 -18.66 16.05 17.94
N GLU A 25 -17.38 16.36 17.67
CA GLU A 25 -16.84 17.72 17.75
C GLU A 25 -17.38 18.65 16.68
N ILE A 26 -17.64 18.14 15.48
CA ILE A 26 -18.18 18.93 14.35
C ILE A 26 -19.67 19.23 14.56
N THR A 27 -20.46 18.22 14.95
CA THR A 27 -21.93 18.34 15.05
C THR A 27 -22.38 18.87 16.41
N GLY A 28 -21.56 18.69 17.46
CA GLY A 28 -21.94 18.99 18.84
C GLY A 28 -22.97 18.01 19.43
N GLN A 29 -23.27 16.90 18.74
CA GLN A 29 -24.31 15.95 19.14
C GLN A 29 -23.98 15.23 20.46
N PHE A 30 -22.69 14.92 20.68
CA PHE A 30 -22.20 14.20 21.85
C PHE A 30 -20.89 14.83 22.37
N SER A 31 -20.61 14.72 23.66
CA SER A 31 -19.28 14.94 24.23
C SER A 31 -18.44 13.65 24.13
N ALA A 32 -17.35 13.71 23.37
CA ALA A 32 -16.39 12.62 23.21
C ALA A 32 -14.98 13.03 23.66
N LYS A 33 -14.38 12.32 24.64
CA LYS A 33 -13.05 12.63 25.18
C LYS A 33 -12.18 11.39 25.38
N VAL A 34 -10.88 11.52 25.12
CA VAL A 34 -9.93 10.42 25.34
C VAL A 34 -9.45 10.41 26.79
N VAL A 35 -9.72 9.33 27.52
CA VAL A 35 -9.32 9.12 28.92
C VAL A 35 -8.66 7.75 29.04
N ASN A 36 -7.41 7.70 29.51
CA ASN A 36 -6.64 6.46 29.72
C ASN A 36 -6.61 5.52 28.50
N GLY A 37 -6.49 6.09 27.28
CA GLY A 37 -6.45 5.31 26.04
C GLY A 37 -7.82 4.79 25.56
N GLU A 38 -8.91 5.18 26.22
CA GLU A 38 -10.29 4.89 25.81
C GLU A 38 -10.96 6.17 25.32
N LEU A 39 -11.85 6.04 24.33
CA LEU A 39 -12.77 7.12 23.98
C LEU A 39 -14.02 7.01 24.85
N VAL A 40 -14.28 8.04 25.65
CA VAL A 40 -15.45 8.15 26.52
C VAL A 40 -16.48 9.04 25.83
N VAL A 41 -17.69 8.53 25.62
CA VAL A 41 -18.79 9.21 24.92
C VAL A 41 -20.03 9.23 25.79
N ASP A 42 -20.70 10.37 25.88
CA ASP A 42 -21.92 10.59 26.67
C ASP A 42 -23.21 10.19 25.93
N ALA A 43 -23.20 9.02 25.29
CA ALA A 43 -24.33 8.46 24.58
C ALA A 43 -24.62 7.04 25.07
N SER A 44 -25.87 6.59 24.93
CA SER A 44 -26.16 5.16 24.93
C SER A 44 -25.67 4.52 23.63
N ALA A 45 -25.50 3.19 23.64
CA ALA A 45 -25.09 2.43 22.45
C ALA A 45 -26.05 2.61 21.27
N ARG A 46 -27.35 2.71 21.55
CA ARG A 46 -28.37 2.84 20.53
C ARG A 46 -28.37 4.23 19.90
N GLU A 47 -28.32 5.27 20.72
CA GLU A 47 -28.23 6.66 20.25
C GLU A 47 -27.00 6.85 19.36
N LEU A 48 -25.84 6.32 19.79
CA LEU A 48 -24.62 6.41 19.00
C LEU A 48 -24.74 5.63 17.68
N ALA A 49 -25.36 4.45 17.68
CA ALA A 49 -25.54 3.66 16.47
C ALA A 49 -26.51 4.29 15.45
N ASP A 50 -27.63 4.85 15.93
CA ASP A 50 -28.62 5.54 15.09
C ASP A 50 -27.97 6.77 14.44
N TRP A 51 -27.27 7.60 15.23
CA TRP A 51 -26.56 8.76 14.72
C TRP A 51 -25.46 8.39 13.72
N LEU A 52 -24.63 7.38 14.00
CA LEU A 52 -23.62 6.93 13.04
C LEU A 52 -24.24 6.45 11.72
N LEU A 53 -25.41 5.81 11.75
CA LEU A 53 -26.10 5.41 10.53
C LEU A 53 -26.58 6.63 9.73
N GLU A 54 -27.07 7.66 10.39
CA GLU A 54 -27.43 8.94 9.76
C GLU A 54 -26.20 9.54 9.06
N GLU A 55 -25.05 9.63 9.74
CA GLU A 55 -23.79 10.13 9.18
C GLU A 55 -23.20 9.25 8.06
N MET A 56 -23.63 7.99 7.92
CA MET A 56 -23.21 7.11 6.84
C MET A 56 -24.12 7.20 5.60
N THR A 57 -25.23 7.95 5.66
CA THR A 57 -26.26 7.96 4.61
C THR A 57 -26.70 9.38 4.24
N GLU A 58 -27.12 9.54 2.98
CA GLU A 58 -27.74 10.75 2.45
C GLU A 58 -29.03 10.34 1.73
N GLU A 59 -30.15 10.98 2.04
CA GLU A 59 -31.47 10.61 1.48
C GLU A 59 -31.79 9.10 1.61
N LYS A 60 -31.41 8.49 2.74
CA LYS A 60 -31.54 7.04 3.02
C LYS A 60 -30.72 6.13 2.08
N LYS A 61 -29.75 6.68 1.35
CA LYS A 61 -28.80 5.92 0.55
C LYS A 61 -27.42 6.01 1.18
N PRO A 62 -26.65 4.91 1.28
CA PRO A 62 -25.28 4.97 1.75
C PRO A 62 -24.43 5.98 0.97
N HIS A 63 -23.61 6.76 1.67
CA HIS A 63 -22.52 7.47 1.02
C HIS A 63 -21.64 6.51 0.23
N PHE A 64 -20.91 7.06 -0.72
CA PHE A 64 -20.14 6.23 -1.64
C PHE A 64 -19.10 5.37 -0.91
N ASN A 65 -18.36 5.94 0.04
CA ASN A 65 -17.35 5.26 0.87
C ASN A 65 -17.94 4.31 1.92
N THR A 66 -19.20 4.49 2.33
CA THR A 66 -19.86 3.64 3.34
C THR A 66 -20.70 2.53 2.68
N SER A 67 -20.99 2.65 1.38
CA SER A 67 -21.75 1.69 0.57
C SER A 67 -21.27 0.24 0.72
N PRO A 68 -19.96 -0.08 0.73
CA PRO A 68 -19.53 -1.46 0.90
C PRO A 68 -19.97 -2.10 2.21
N PHE A 69 -20.03 -1.33 3.29
CA PHE A 69 -20.39 -1.79 4.64
C PHE A 69 -21.90 -1.83 4.86
N LEU A 70 -22.61 -0.92 4.20
CA LEU A 70 -24.06 -0.77 4.33
C LEU A 70 -24.81 -1.70 3.35
N SER A 71 -24.39 -1.82 2.09
CA SER A 71 -25.11 -2.54 1.02
C SER A 71 -25.60 -3.96 1.34
N GLN A 72 -24.90 -4.71 2.21
CA GLN A 72 -25.31 -6.05 2.64
C GLN A 72 -26.53 -6.06 3.57
N TYR A 73 -26.95 -4.89 4.05
CA TYR A 73 -27.88 -4.72 5.16
C TYR A 73 -29.14 -3.92 4.84
N ASN A 74 -29.46 -3.68 3.55
CA ASN A 74 -30.68 -2.94 3.14
C ASN A 74 -32.01 -3.52 3.68
N LYS A 75 -32.04 -4.74 4.23
CA LYS A 75 -33.20 -5.30 4.98
C LYS A 75 -32.94 -5.57 6.47
N GLN A 76 -31.76 -5.26 7.01
CA GLN A 76 -31.30 -5.72 8.34
C GLN A 76 -30.62 -4.65 9.23
N TYR A 77 -30.52 -3.37 8.84
CA TYR A 77 -30.01 -2.33 9.77
C TYR A 77 -30.84 -2.24 11.04
N ASN A 78 -32.17 -2.31 10.94
CA ASN A 78 -33.03 -2.33 12.11
C ASN A 78 -32.72 -3.52 13.03
N ASN A 79 -32.33 -4.68 12.48
CA ASN A 79 -31.92 -5.82 13.30
C ASN A 79 -30.59 -5.58 14.01
N LEU A 80 -29.63 -4.95 13.33
CA LEU A 80 -28.36 -4.49 13.92
C LEU A 80 -28.62 -3.47 15.03
N LEU A 81 -29.37 -2.41 14.74
CA LEU A 81 -29.70 -1.38 15.71
C LEU A 81 -30.49 -1.95 16.90
N ASN A 82 -31.40 -2.89 16.65
CA ASN A 82 -32.16 -3.59 17.70
C ASN A 82 -31.27 -4.52 18.53
N SER A 83 -30.16 -5.01 17.99
CA SER A 83 -29.20 -5.84 18.74
C SER A 83 -28.45 -5.03 19.80
N PHE A 84 -28.23 -3.73 19.60
CA PHE A 84 -27.62 -2.85 20.61
C PHE A 84 -28.50 -2.60 21.84
N ASN A 85 -29.82 -2.85 21.72
CA ASN A 85 -30.77 -2.74 22.84
C ASN A 85 -31.04 -4.07 23.56
N LYS A 86 -30.60 -5.21 23.00
CA LYS A 86 -30.92 -6.52 23.59
C LYS A 86 -29.90 -6.89 24.66
N LYS A 87 -30.40 -7.41 25.80
CA LYS A 87 -29.62 -8.30 26.67
C LYS A 87 -29.36 -9.60 25.90
N GLY A 88 -28.33 -9.59 25.05
CA GLY A 88 -27.87 -10.77 24.33
C GLY A 88 -27.48 -11.89 25.30
N LYS A 89 -27.33 -13.12 24.79
CA LYS A 89 -26.72 -14.19 25.57
C LYS A 89 -25.32 -13.77 25.96
N SER A 90 -24.95 -13.96 27.24
CA SER A 90 -23.59 -13.70 27.69
C SER A 90 -22.63 -14.60 26.91
N ALA A 91 -21.64 -14.00 26.27
CA ALA A 91 -20.56 -14.69 25.59
C ALA A 91 -19.30 -13.81 25.61
N LEU A 92 -18.16 -14.43 25.30
CA LEU A 92 -16.91 -13.70 25.10
C LEU A 92 -16.92 -12.96 23.75
N CYS A 93 -16.55 -11.68 23.78
CA CYS A 93 -16.31 -10.89 22.58
C CYS A 93 -15.09 -11.43 21.83
N THR A 94 -15.22 -11.75 20.54
CA THR A 94 -14.11 -12.27 19.73
C THR A 94 -12.93 -11.29 19.65
N LEU A 95 -13.16 -9.98 19.79
CA LEU A 95 -12.12 -8.96 19.65
C LEU A 95 -11.42 -8.60 20.96
N CYS A 96 -12.17 -8.14 21.95
CA CYS A 96 -11.58 -7.62 23.18
C CYS A 96 -11.57 -8.63 24.33
N GLY A 97 -12.16 -9.83 24.14
CA GLY A 97 -12.24 -10.87 25.17
C GLY A 97 -13.18 -10.57 26.33
N LYS A 98 -13.86 -9.42 26.37
CA LYS A 98 -14.84 -9.11 27.43
C LYS A 98 -16.02 -10.06 27.36
N GLU A 99 -16.42 -10.60 28.52
CA GLU A 99 -17.66 -11.36 28.66
C GLU A 99 -18.85 -10.41 28.82
N GLY A 100 -19.94 -10.69 28.10
CA GLY A 100 -21.17 -9.94 28.24
C GLY A 100 -22.15 -10.18 27.11
N ALA A 101 -23.18 -9.33 27.01
CA ALA A 101 -24.13 -9.38 25.92
C ALA A 101 -23.40 -9.12 24.58
N VAL A 102 -23.46 -10.08 23.67
CA VAL A 102 -22.84 -9.96 22.35
C VAL A 102 -23.87 -9.65 21.27
N VAL A 103 -23.44 -8.83 20.32
CA VAL A 103 -24.08 -8.59 19.04
C VAL A 103 -23.48 -9.53 18.01
N GLU A 104 -24.35 -10.11 17.19
CA GLU A 104 -23.94 -10.92 16.05
C GLU A 104 -23.80 -10.06 14.79
N LEU A 105 -22.56 -9.81 14.38
CA LEU A 105 -22.26 -9.05 13.16
C LEU A 105 -21.86 -9.96 12.00
N SER A 106 -22.22 -9.59 10.77
CA SER A 106 -21.58 -10.18 9.59
C SER A 106 -20.10 -9.84 9.63
N LYS A 107 -19.30 -10.78 9.13
CA LYS A 107 -17.86 -10.61 8.95
C LYS A 107 -17.50 -9.44 8.02
N ALA A 108 -18.46 -8.93 7.23
CA ALA A 108 -18.27 -7.72 6.44
C ALA A 108 -18.07 -6.44 7.28
N PHE A 109 -18.53 -6.39 8.54
CA PHE A 109 -18.30 -5.25 9.44
C PHE A 109 -16.90 -5.22 10.02
N ASN A 110 -16.20 -6.35 10.02
CA ASN A 110 -14.80 -6.39 10.40
C ASN A 110 -13.96 -6.90 9.23
N PRO A 111 -13.55 -6.02 8.31
CA PRO A 111 -12.67 -6.41 7.21
C PRO A 111 -11.29 -6.90 7.70
N LEU A 112 -11.01 -6.84 9.01
CA LEU A 112 -9.73 -7.21 9.61
C LEU A 112 -9.72 -8.58 10.33
N MET A 113 -10.75 -9.44 10.19
CA MET A 113 -10.81 -10.72 10.93
C MET A 113 -10.24 -11.93 10.21
N VAL A 114 -10.04 -11.85 8.89
CA VAL A 114 -9.52 -12.95 8.08
C VAL A 114 -8.22 -12.51 7.43
N SER A 115 -7.30 -13.45 7.15
CA SER A 115 -6.06 -13.19 6.41
C SER A 115 -6.33 -13.13 4.90
N ALA A 116 -5.58 -12.30 4.17
CA ALA A 116 -5.74 -12.05 2.73
C ALA A 116 -5.98 -13.30 1.84
N PRO A 117 -5.28 -14.44 2.04
CA PRO A 117 -5.47 -15.66 1.22
C PRO A 117 -6.82 -16.35 1.44
N ASN A 118 -7.43 -16.16 2.61
CA ASN A 118 -8.66 -16.84 3.01
C ASN A 118 -9.92 -16.05 2.64
N PHE A 119 -9.81 -14.84 2.04
CA PHE A 119 -10.95 -13.99 1.68
C PHE A 119 -11.72 -14.47 0.43
N ARG A 120 -11.01 -14.96 -0.60
CA ARG A 120 -11.62 -15.37 -1.88
C ARG A 120 -12.53 -16.59 -1.76
N THR A 121 -12.24 -17.49 -0.83
CA THR A 121 -13.01 -18.71 -0.54
C THR A 121 -14.05 -18.53 0.57
N PHE A 122 -14.11 -17.37 1.22
CA PHE A 122 -15.00 -17.13 2.36
C PHE A 122 -16.43 -16.75 1.98
N TYR A 123 -16.63 -16.09 0.84
CA TYR A 123 -17.91 -15.49 0.46
C TYR A 123 -18.80 -16.37 -0.44
N SER A 124 -18.36 -17.56 -0.84
CA SER A 124 -19.26 -18.57 -1.43
C SER A 124 -20.25 -19.15 -0.41
N PHE A 125 -20.12 -18.83 0.89
CA PHE A 125 -21.00 -19.29 1.96
C PHE A 125 -21.58 -18.12 2.77
N GLY A 126 -22.50 -17.36 2.17
CA GLY A 126 -23.32 -16.33 2.81
C GLY A 126 -24.25 -16.83 3.93
N LYS A 127 -23.94 -17.95 4.59
CA LYS A 127 -24.63 -18.50 5.75
C LYS A 127 -23.59 -19.17 6.67
N ASN A 128 -23.59 -18.79 7.95
CA ASN A 128 -23.08 -19.56 9.10
C ASN A 128 -21.67 -19.25 9.62
N LYS A 129 -21.47 -18.04 10.14
CA LYS A 129 -21.24 -17.76 11.58
C LYS A 129 -20.96 -16.26 11.72
N SER A 130 -21.93 -15.54 12.28
CA SER A 130 -21.81 -14.16 12.75
C SER A 130 -20.72 -14.07 13.83
N GLU A 131 -19.95 -12.99 13.81
CA GLU A 131 -19.00 -12.71 14.89
C GLU A 131 -19.75 -12.21 16.11
N ARG A 132 -19.37 -12.74 17.28
CA ARG A 132 -19.94 -12.36 18.58
C ARG A 132 -19.11 -11.24 19.15
N LEU A 133 -19.58 -10.00 19.04
CA LEU A 133 -18.86 -8.82 19.46
C LEU A 133 -19.60 -8.11 20.60
N CYS A 134 -18.88 -7.58 21.58
CA CYS A 134 -19.50 -6.65 22.52
C CYS A 134 -19.92 -5.38 21.76
N VAL A 135 -20.90 -4.67 22.32
CA VAL A 135 -21.52 -3.49 21.73
C VAL A 135 -20.48 -2.41 21.41
N GLU A 136 -19.52 -2.17 22.30
CA GLU A 136 -18.46 -1.17 22.10
C GLU A 136 -17.54 -1.53 20.94
N CYS A 137 -17.18 -2.80 20.79
CA CYS A 137 -16.34 -3.24 19.68
C CYS A 137 -17.10 -3.12 18.35
N ALA A 138 -18.38 -3.50 18.35
CA ALA A 138 -19.25 -3.41 17.18
C ALA A 138 -19.43 -1.95 16.71
N LEU A 139 -19.66 -1.01 17.63
CA LEU A 139 -19.79 0.42 17.34
C LEU A 139 -18.53 1.01 16.71
N GLN A 140 -17.35 0.67 17.26
CA GLN A 140 -16.07 1.12 16.71
C GLN A 140 -15.87 0.62 15.26
N LEU A 141 -16.14 -0.65 15.00
CA LEU A 141 -16.04 -1.19 13.64
C LEU A 141 -17.03 -0.53 12.67
N PHE A 142 -18.24 -0.25 13.15
CA PHE A 142 -19.30 0.39 12.37
C PHE A 142 -18.92 1.81 11.95
N ALA A 143 -18.31 2.58 12.85
CA ALA A 143 -17.91 3.97 12.61
C ALA A 143 -16.66 4.12 11.73
N ALA A 144 -15.78 3.10 11.69
CA ALA A 144 -14.47 3.19 11.06
C ALA A 144 -14.43 3.67 9.59
N PRO A 145 -15.38 3.31 8.70
CA PRO A 145 -15.41 3.80 7.31
C PRO A 145 -15.54 5.33 7.20
N LEU A 146 -16.11 6.00 8.19
CA LEU A 146 -16.23 7.46 8.25
C LEU A 146 -14.89 8.12 8.64
N GLY A 147 -14.04 7.39 9.37
CA GLY A 147 -12.73 7.86 9.82
C GLY A 147 -11.66 7.72 8.74
N ALA A 148 -11.75 6.70 7.90
CA ALA A 148 -10.73 6.32 6.92
C ALA A 148 -10.55 7.35 5.78
N PHE A 149 -9.35 7.36 5.20
CA PHE A 149 -9.18 7.85 3.84
C PHE A 149 -9.81 6.87 2.88
N PHE A 150 -10.35 7.34 1.76
CA PHE A 150 -10.86 6.46 0.72
C PHE A 150 -10.68 7.07 -0.65
N PHE A 151 -10.59 6.20 -1.64
CA PHE A 151 -10.74 6.55 -3.05
C PHE A 151 -11.34 5.37 -3.81
N ALA A 152 -11.82 5.63 -5.02
CA ALA A 152 -12.60 4.65 -5.76
C ALA A 152 -12.19 4.55 -7.24
N PRO A 153 -11.20 3.71 -7.56
CA PRO A 153 -10.74 3.51 -8.91
C PRO A 153 -11.63 2.51 -9.67
N PHE A 154 -11.46 2.47 -10.98
CA PHE A 154 -12.06 1.45 -11.84
C PHE A 154 -10.96 0.49 -12.32
N HIS A 155 -11.25 -0.81 -12.25
CA HIS A 155 -10.39 -1.85 -12.79
C HIS A 155 -11.22 -2.84 -13.61
N ASN A 156 -10.88 -3.03 -14.89
CA ASN A 156 -11.63 -3.93 -15.78
C ASN A 156 -13.15 -3.70 -15.71
N ASN A 157 -13.58 -2.43 -15.75
CA ASN A 157 -14.96 -1.96 -15.61
C ASN A 157 -15.65 -2.23 -14.25
N ASN A 158 -14.96 -2.85 -13.30
CA ASN A 158 -15.44 -3.02 -11.94
C ASN A 158 -15.02 -1.83 -11.08
N LEU A 159 -16.00 -1.27 -10.37
CA LEU A 159 -15.75 -0.26 -9.36
C LEU A 159 -15.12 -0.92 -8.13
N ARG A 160 -13.98 -0.38 -7.70
CA ARG A 160 -13.33 -0.70 -6.45
C ARG A 160 -13.41 0.50 -5.52
N ILE A 161 -13.57 0.28 -4.22
CA ILE A 161 -13.39 1.30 -3.19
C ILE A 161 -12.29 0.80 -2.28
N VAL A 162 -11.29 1.65 -2.03
CA VAL A 162 -10.17 1.32 -1.17
C VAL A 162 -10.16 2.31 -0.02
N HIS A 163 -10.23 1.78 1.20
CA HIS A 163 -10.06 2.52 2.44
C HIS A 163 -8.62 2.40 2.91
N LEU A 164 -8.00 3.53 3.23
CA LEU A 164 -6.60 3.66 3.62
C LEU A 164 -6.50 4.30 5.00
N TYR A 165 -5.47 3.91 5.73
CA TYR A 165 -5.16 4.51 7.02
C TYR A 165 -3.68 4.39 7.38
N ALA A 166 -3.21 5.33 8.18
CA ALA A 166 -1.93 5.31 8.87
C ALA A 166 -2.04 6.13 10.15
N PHE A 167 -1.47 5.64 11.26
CA PHE A 167 -1.40 6.36 12.54
C PHE A 167 -0.52 5.59 13.56
N PRO A 168 0.00 6.27 14.59
CA PRO A 168 0.58 5.59 15.76
C PRO A 168 -0.52 4.92 16.60
N TRP A 169 -0.20 3.81 17.29
CA TRP A 169 -1.20 3.02 18.03
C TRP A 169 -1.89 3.79 19.17
N HIS A 170 -1.24 4.80 19.74
CA HIS A 170 -1.77 5.58 20.84
C HIS A 170 -2.88 6.54 20.40
N LEU A 171 -4.09 6.39 20.97
CA LEU A 171 -5.31 7.05 20.50
C LEU A 171 -5.22 8.58 20.39
N LYS A 172 -4.56 9.27 21.33
CA LYS A 172 -4.39 10.73 21.29
C LYS A 172 -3.51 11.16 20.12
N GLU A 173 -2.39 10.49 19.94
CA GLU A 173 -1.45 10.74 18.86
C GLU A 173 -2.05 10.37 17.50
N ALA A 174 -2.81 9.27 17.45
CA ALA A 174 -3.54 8.84 16.26
C ALA A 174 -4.47 9.95 15.75
N PHE A 175 -5.19 10.62 16.64
CA PHE A 175 -6.12 11.68 16.23
C PHE A 175 -5.39 12.89 15.67
N ILE A 176 -4.30 13.32 16.33
CA ILE A 176 -3.44 14.41 15.84
C ILE A 176 -2.86 14.07 14.47
N PHE A 177 -2.39 12.83 14.29
CA PHE A 177 -1.82 12.36 13.04
C PHE A 177 -2.87 12.33 11.92
N ILE A 178 -4.05 11.75 12.18
CA ILE A 178 -5.12 11.65 11.17
C ILE A 178 -5.63 13.04 10.78
N ASP A 179 -5.81 13.95 11.74
CA ASP A 179 -6.22 15.33 11.46
C ASP A 179 -5.19 16.06 10.60
N THR A 180 -3.91 15.96 10.97
CA THR A 180 -2.79 16.52 10.19
C THR A 180 -2.79 15.94 8.79
N SER A 181 -2.92 14.62 8.66
CA SER A 181 -2.98 13.93 7.38
C SER A 181 -4.13 14.42 6.51
N LYS A 182 -5.34 14.52 7.08
CA LYS A 182 -6.56 14.95 6.34
C LYS A 182 -6.43 16.38 5.83
N ARG A 183 -5.82 17.28 6.61
CA ARG A 183 -5.54 18.66 6.16
C ARG A 183 -4.51 18.73 5.05
N THR A 184 -3.53 17.84 5.08
CA THR A 184 -2.38 17.88 4.18
C THR A 184 -2.62 17.24 2.82
N ILE A 185 -3.44 16.20 2.73
CA ILE A 185 -3.71 15.48 1.47
C ILE A 185 -5.19 15.46 1.05
N GLY A 186 -6.07 16.10 1.84
CA GLY A 186 -7.50 16.12 1.57
C GLY A 186 -7.87 16.88 0.30
N ALA A 187 -8.71 16.27 -0.53
CA ALA A 187 -9.44 16.94 -1.61
C ALA A 187 -10.76 16.19 -1.82
N GLN A 188 -11.78 16.58 -1.05
CA GLN A 188 -13.07 15.89 -1.04
C GLN A 188 -13.76 16.03 -2.41
N GLU A 189 -13.75 14.93 -3.15
CA GLU A 189 -14.50 14.73 -4.38
C GLU A 189 -15.49 13.58 -4.17
N ARG A 190 -16.46 13.44 -5.07
CA ARG A 190 -17.50 12.40 -4.97
C ARG A 190 -16.92 10.97 -4.86
N ARG A 191 -15.72 10.73 -5.38
CA ARG A 191 -15.08 9.40 -5.46
C ARG A 191 -13.81 9.26 -4.63
N SER A 192 -13.38 10.28 -3.89
CA SER A 192 -12.16 10.26 -3.09
C SER A 192 -12.20 11.36 -2.04
N ASN A 193 -11.64 11.12 -0.86
CA ASN A 193 -11.34 12.20 0.09
C ASN A 193 -9.85 12.53 0.17
N LEU A 194 -9.03 11.98 -0.74
CA LEU A 194 -7.60 12.23 -0.80
C LEU A 194 -7.14 12.56 -2.23
N LYS A 195 -6.09 13.38 -2.34
CA LYS A 195 -5.45 13.74 -3.61
C LYS A 195 -4.07 13.07 -3.71
N LEU A 196 -3.95 12.12 -4.63
CA LEU A 196 -2.65 11.55 -5.02
C LEU A 196 -2.15 12.27 -6.26
N ASN A 197 -0.89 12.74 -6.24
CA ASN A 197 -0.32 13.49 -7.35
C ASN A 197 0.19 12.55 -8.45
N MET A 198 -0.73 11.93 -9.20
CA MET A 198 -0.46 11.00 -10.29
C MET A 198 -1.35 11.23 -11.49
N ARG A 199 -0.83 10.95 -12.69
CA ARG A 199 -1.59 11.01 -13.95
C ARG A 199 -2.54 9.82 -14.08
N LYS A 200 -2.13 8.64 -13.65
CA LYS A 200 -2.97 7.44 -13.62
C LYS A 200 -3.23 7.04 -12.18
N ALA A 201 -4.48 7.19 -11.74
CA ALA A 201 -4.90 6.84 -10.39
C ALA A 201 -4.48 5.40 -10.05
N PRO A 202 -4.05 5.13 -8.81
CA PRO A 202 -3.72 3.77 -8.41
C PRO A 202 -4.95 2.90 -8.51
N VAL A 203 -4.75 1.64 -8.86
CA VAL A 203 -5.86 0.71 -9.04
C VAL A 203 -5.85 -0.35 -7.94
N TYR A 204 -4.67 -0.74 -7.49
CA TYR A 204 -4.47 -1.78 -6.49
C TYR A 204 -4.30 -1.19 -5.08
N PRO A 205 -4.78 -1.89 -4.04
CA PRO A 205 -4.66 -1.41 -2.67
C PRO A 205 -3.21 -1.29 -2.19
N GLU A 206 -2.31 -2.16 -2.65
CA GLU A 206 -0.88 -2.10 -2.34
C GLU A 206 -0.25 -0.81 -2.90
N GLU A 207 -0.53 -0.54 -4.18
CA GLU A 207 -0.09 0.68 -4.88
C GLU A 207 -0.64 1.92 -4.18
N ALA A 208 -1.92 1.92 -3.86
CA ALA A 208 -2.57 3.05 -3.22
C ALA A 208 -2.07 3.31 -1.80
N LEU A 209 -1.82 2.27 -1.01
CA LEU A 209 -1.25 2.39 0.33
C LEU A 209 0.16 2.99 0.25
N LEU A 210 1.01 2.45 -0.63
CA LEU A 210 2.37 2.94 -0.83
C LEU A 210 2.38 4.42 -1.21
N LEU A 211 1.56 4.82 -2.18
CA LEU A 211 1.48 6.20 -2.65
C LEU A 211 0.85 7.15 -1.62
N PHE A 212 -0.12 6.68 -0.84
CA PHE A 212 -0.69 7.45 0.25
C PHE A 212 0.37 7.76 1.31
N LEU A 213 1.14 6.76 1.75
CA LEU A 213 2.21 6.94 2.72
C LEU A 213 3.31 7.85 2.19
N TRP A 214 3.74 7.64 0.95
CA TRP A 214 4.66 8.52 0.24
C TRP A 214 4.16 9.96 0.21
N GLN A 215 2.90 10.19 -0.16
CA GLN A 215 2.31 11.52 -0.28
C GLN A 215 2.20 12.23 1.06
N LEU A 216 1.88 11.50 2.14
CA LEU A 216 1.93 12.04 3.50
C LEU A 216 3.34 12.52 3.86
N ARG A 217 4.35 11.65 3.68
CA ARG A 217 5.73 12.02 4.01
C ARG A 217 6.24 13.18 3.14
N LYS A 218 5.99 13.14 1.83
CA LYS A 218 6.32 14.21 0.87
C LYS A 218 5.72 15.56 1.26
N ASN A 219 4.53 15.55 1.87
CA ASN A 219 3.90 16.76 2.39
C ASN A 219 4.24 17.03 3.87
N SER A 220 5.41 16.58 4.33
CA SER A 220 5.96 16.87 5.65
C SER A 220 5.16 16.33 6.85
N VAL A 221 4.31 15.31 6.65
CA VAL A 221 3.72 14.59 7.79
C VAL A 221 4.80 13.72 8.45
N LEU A 222 4.94 13.84 9.77
CA LEU A 222 5.94 13.14 10.56
C LEU A 222 5.44 11.78 11.03
N PHE A 223 6.29 10.76 10.90
CA PHE A 223 6.06 9.39 11.38
C PHE A 223 7.02 9.12 12.56
N GLU A 224 6.62 9.57 13.76
CA GLU A 224 7.44 9.51 14.97
C GLU A 224 7.27 8.20 15.75
N GLY A 225 8.35 7.45 15.98
CA GLY A 225 8.30 6.19 16.73
C GLY A 225 8.05 4.95 15.86
N GLU A 226 8.02 3.79 16.50
CA GLU A 226 7.95 2.47 15.84
C GLU A 226 6.53 1.88 15.85
N ASP A 227 5.62 2.53 16.55
CA ASP A 227 4.27 2.11 16.92
C ASP A 227 3.25 2.35 15.79
N PHE A 228 3.74 2.72 14.62
CA PHE A 228 2.91 3.08 13.48
C PHE A 228 2.31 1.85 12.83
N VAL A 229 1.01 1.93 12.62
CA VAL A 229 0.28 0.99 11.76
C VAL A 229 -0.24 1.73 10.54
N ALA A 230 -0.11 1.08 9.39
CA ALA A 230 -0.73 1.51 8.16
C ALA A 230 -1.46 0.34 7.50
N GLY A 231 -2.49 0.61 6.72
CA GLY A 231 -3.22 -0.47 6.07
C GLY A 231 -4.17 -0.01 4.99
N ALA A 232 -4.61 -1.00 4.22
CA ALA A 232 -5.60 -0.83 3.16
C ALA A 232 -6.64 -1.94 3.23
N VAL A 233 -7.90 -1.56 2.98
CA VAL A 233 -9.02 -2.48 2.79
C VAL A 233 -9.65 -2.15 1.45
N SER A 234 -9.75 -3.12 0.54
CA SER A 234 -10.41 -2.94 -0.75
C SER A 234 -11.71 -3.72 -0.85
N HIS A 235 -12.71 -3.08 -1.45
CA HIS A 235 -13.99 -3.65 -1.77
C HIS A 235 -14.24 -3.56 -3.27
N THR A 236 -14.75 -4.63 -3.87
CA THR A 236 -15.17 -4.64 -5.27
C THR A 236 -16.66 -4.83 -5.38
N ARG A 237 -17.26 -4.16 -6.36
CA ARG A 237 -18.67 -4.31 -6.68
C ARG A 237 -18.85 -5.33 -7.79
N GLN A 238 -19.62 -6.39 -7.51
CA GLN A 238 -20.09 -7.36 -8.52
C GLN A 238 -21.61 -7.28 -8.60
N GLY A 239 -22.12 -6.71 -9.71
CA GLY A 239 -23.54 -6.40 -9.84
C GLY A 239 -24.00 -5.40 -8.78
N LYS A 240 -24.95 -5.81 -7.92
CA LYS A 240 -25.48 -5.00 -6.80
C LYS A 240 -24.77 -5.24 -5.46
N ALA A 241 -23.93 -6.26 -5.36
CA ALA A 241 -23.28 -6.66 -4.12
C ALA A 241 -21.84 -6.13 -4.03
N TRP A 242 -21.41 -5.82 -2.81
CA TRP A 242 -20.02 -5.52 -2.50
C TRP A 242 -19.36 -6.71 -1.79
N GLY A 243 -18.15 -7.04 -2.22
CA GLY A 243 -17.28 -8.02 -1.59
C GLY A 243 -15.97 -7.38 -1.14
N VAL A 244 -15.41 -7.86 -0.04
CA VAL A 244 -14.03 -7.52 0.37
C VAL A 244 -13.08 -8.28 -0.54
N GLU A 245 -12.15 -7.60 -1.19
CA GLU A 245 -11.19 -8.23 -2.11
C GLU A 245 -9.81 -8.39 -1.48
N THR A 246 -9.31 -7.36 -0.79
CA THR A 246 -7.96 -7.37 -0.23
C THR A 246 -7.95 -6.62 1.09
N ARG A 247 -7.08 -7.10 1.98
CA ARG A 247 -6.73 -6.46 3.24
C ARG A 247 -5.23 -6.59 3.43
N MET A 248 -4.59 -5.51 3.87
CA MET A 248 -3.19 -5.51 4.25
C MET A 248 -2.95 -4.54 5.39
N GLU A 249 -1.98 -4.87 6.24
CA GLU A 249 -1.51 -4.06 7.35
C GLU A 249 0.01 -4.14 7.44
N ILE A 250 0.62 -3.00 7.74
CA ILE A 250 2.04 -2.85 8.00
C ILE A 250 2.15 -2.38 9.45
N TYR A 251 2.76 -3.20 10.30
CA TYR A 251 2.98 -2.91 11.73
C TYR A 251 4.40 -2.41 12.05
N ARG A 252 5.30 -2.43 11.06
CA ARG A 252 6.69 -1.99 11.19
C ARG A 252 7.00 -1.01 10.08
N LEU A 253 6.44 0.19 10.16
CA LEU A 253 6.43 1.13 9.05
C LEU A 253 7.79 1.85 8.83
N ARG A 254 8.63 1.93 9.87
CA ARG A 254 9.85 2.76 9.86
C ARG A 254 10.80 2.50 8.69
N PRO A 255 11.12 1.25 8.29
CA PRO A 255 12.00 1.01 7.13
C PRO A 255 11.45 1.65 5.85
N LEU A 256 10.14 1.54 5.62
CA LEU A 256 9.49 2.12 4.45
C LEU A 256 9.44 3.67 4.53
N VAL A 257 9.33 4.23 5.74
CA VAL A 257 9.42 5.69 5.94
C VAL A 257 10.82 6.21 5.62
N ARG A 258 11.88 5.52 6.07
CA ARG A 258 13.27 5.90 5.73
C ARG A 258 13.53 5.85 4.23
N PHE A 259 12.99 4.83 3.56
CA PHE A 259 12.98 4.78 2.10
C PHE A 259 12.34 6.03 1.49
N PHE A 260 11.15 6.45 1.94
CA PHE A 260 10.52 7.68 1.46
C PHE A 260 11.36 8.93 1.78
N GLU A 261 11.98 9.01 2.95
CA GLU A 261 12.90 10.10 3.31
C GLU A 261 14.06 10.17 2.30
N SER A 262 14.72 9.04 2.01
CA SER A 262 15.78 8.98 1.01
C SER A 262 15.31 9.40 -0.38
N LEU A 263 14.13 8.98 -0.81
CA LEU A 263 13.56 9.41 -2.10
C LEU A 263 13.38 10.93 -2.17
N ILE A 264 12.88 11.55 -1.10
CA ILE A 264 12.68 13.01 -1.04
C ILE A 264 14.02 13.72 -1.11
N ASP A 265 14.99 13.28 -0.30
CA ASP A 265 16.31 13.90 -0.21
C ASP A 265 17.07 13.84 -1.54
N LYS A 266 16.92 12.73 -2.27
CA LYS A 266 17.54 12.51 -3.59
C LYS A 266 16.71 13.05 -4.77
N GLY A 267 15.56 13.68 -4.52
CA GLY A 267 14.68 14.22 -5.56
C GLY A 267 14.01 13.16 -6.45
N LEU A 268 13.93 11.91 -5.98
CA LEU A 268 13.32 10.79 -6.69
C LEU A 268 11.79 10.82 -6.52
N ASN A 269 11.03 10.79 -7.62
CA ASN A 269 9.58 10.97 -7.59
C ASN A 269 8.81 9.66 -7.81
N LEU A 270 8.36 9.05 -6.71
CA LEU A 270 7.66 7.75 -6.73
C LEU A 270 6.44 7.75 -7.64
N SER A 271 5.65 8.82 -7.59
CA SER A 271 4.45 8.99 -8.41
C SER A 271 4.78 8.99 -9.91
N LEU A 272 5.85 9.67 -10.32
CA LEU A 272 6.29 9.68 -11.72
C LEU A 272 6.81 8.32 -12.18
N CYS A 273 7.61 7.64 -11.33
CA CYS A 273 8.11 6.30 -11.61
C CYS A 273 6.94 5.32 -11.83
N PHE A 274 5.96 5.33 -10.92
CA PHE A 274 4.75 4.53 -11.05
C PHE A 274 3.96 4.92 -12.30
N ASP A 275 3.84 6.22 -12.62
CA ASP A 275 3.21 6.64 -13.86
C ASP A 275 3.81 5.98 -15.11
N SER A 276 5.14 5.93 -15.17
CA SER A 276 5.89 5.32 -16.28
C SER A 276 5.84 3.79 -16.35
N LEU A 277 5.42 3.11 -15.28
CA LEU A 277 5.22 1.65 -15.22
C LEU A 277 3.92 1.16 -15.87
N TYR A 278 3.04 2.07 -16.30
CA TYR A 278 1.80 1.71 -17.02
C TYR A 278 2.10 1.15 -18.42
N GLU A 279 1.66 -0.05 -18.75
CA GLU A 279 1.92 -0.66 -20.06
C GLU A 279 0.62 -1.10 -20.75
N SER A 280 0.12 -0.28 -21.68
CA SER A 280 -1.17 -0.50 -22.35
C SER A 280 -1.26 -1.79 -23.17
N ARG A 281 -0.14 -2.40 -23.53
CA ARG A 281 -0.12 -3.66 -24.30
C ARG A 281 -0.42 -4.90 -23.46
N LEU A 282 -0.39 -4.79 -22.14
CA LEU A 282 -0.74 -5.89 -21.24
C LEU A 282 -2.26 -6.03 -21.10
N SER A 283 -2.71 -7.25 -20.77
CA SER A 283 -4.10 -7.52 -20.39
C SER A 283 -4.53 -6.74 -19.16
N ASP A 284 -3.62 -6.56 -18.20
CA ASP A 284 -3.72 -5.58 -17.13
C ASP A 284 -2.57 -4.56 -17.23
N PRO A 285 -2.86 -3.32 -17.68
CA PRO A 285 -1.84 -2.28 -17.85
C PRO A 285 -1.11 -1.86 -16.58
N TYR A 286 -1.62 -2.23 -15.39
CA TYR A 286 -1.06 -1.86 -14.10
C TYR A 286 -0.26 -3.00 -13.45
N THR A 287 -0.05 -4.12 -14.17
CA THR A 287 0.59 -5.34 -13.64
C THR A 287 1.92 -5.06 -12.93
N TYR A 288 2.82 -4.27 -13.54
CA TYR A 288 4.12 -3.98 -12.94
C TYR A 288 4.04 -3.09 -11.70
N ARG A 289 3.14 -2.09 -11.72
CA ARG A 289 2.86 -1.27 -10.53
C ARG A 289 2.37 -2.13 -9.37
N LYS A 290 1.47 -3.07 -9.66
CA LYS A 290 0.95 -4.01 -8.69
C LYS A 290 2.05 -4.85 -8.07
N LYS A 291 2.87 -5.51 -8.90
CA LYS A 291 3.97 -6.37 -8.45
C LYS A 291 4.94 -5.60 -7.56
N ILE A 292 5.48 -4.49 -8.06
CA ILE A 292 6.43 -3.65 -7.34
C ILE A 292 5.84 -3.12 -6.02
N ALA A 293 4.61 -2.58 -6.04
CA ALA A 293 3.99 -2.11 -4.80
C ALA A 293 3.70 -3.23 -3.81
N THR A 294 3.37 -4.43 -4.29
CA THR A 294 3.16 -5.60 -3.43
C THR A 294 4.44 -5.96 -2.70
N ASP A 295 5.55 -6.05 -3.42
CA ASP A 295 6.87 -6.37 -2.84
C ASP A 295 7.26 -5.29 -1.81
N MET A 296 7.06 -4.01 -2.15
CA MET A 296 7.36 -2.87 -1.27
C MET A 296 6.52 -2.86 0.02
N VAL A 297 5.20 -3.06 -0.09
CA VAL A 297 4.29 -3.10 1.06
C VAL A 297 4.58 -4.31 1.96
N ARG A 298 5.00 -5.43 1.37
CA ARG A 298 5.37 -6.65 2.11
C ARG A 298 6.80 -6.63 2.64
N MET A 299 7.59 -5.60 2.33
CA MET A 299 9.01 -5.51 2.69
C MET A 299 9.84 -6.69 2.13
N GLU A 300 9.42 -7.21 0.98
CA GLU A 300 10.14 -8.21 0.17
C GLU A 300 11.14 -7.51 -0.77
N HIS A 301 12.11 -8.23 -1.34
CA HIS A 301 12.99 -7.59 -2.33
C HIS A 301 12.20 -7.19 -3.57
N VAL A 302 12.44 -5.98 -4.06
CA VAL A 302 11.73 -5.43 -5.23
C VAL A 302 12.50 -5.68 -6.53
N ILE A 303 13.76 -6.11 -6.42
CA ILE A 303 14.68 -6.34 -7.54
C ILE A 303 14.07 -7.19 -8.65
N TRP A 304 13.37 -8.29 -8.32
CA TRP A 304 12.86 -9.21 -9.33
C TRP A 304 11.73 -8.59 -10.16
N SER A 305 10.76 -7.95 -9.49
CA SER A 305 9.65 -7.28 -10.16
C SER A 305 10.10 -6.06 -10.95
N ALA A 306 11.09 -5.31 -10.44
CA ALA A 306 11.65 -4.16 -11.13
C ALA A 306 12.49 -4.56 -12.36
N GLU A 307 13.33 -5.59 -12.24
CA GLU A 307 14.10 -6.17 -13.34
C GLU A 307 13.17 -6.70 -14.45
N GLU A 308 12.07 -7.36 -14.06
CA GLU A 308 11.04 -7.78 -15.00
C GLU A 308 10.44 -6.60 -15.76
N ALA A 309 10.02 -5.55 -15.04
CA ALA A 309 9.42 -4.36 -15.66
C ALA A 309 10.39 -3.66 -16.64
N LEU A 310 11.65 -3.49 -16.26
CA LEU A 310 12.68 -2.84 -17.09
C LEU A 310 12.98 -3.60 -18.39
N LEU A 311 12.97 -4.94 -18.33
CA LEU A 311 13.21 -5.78 -19.51
C LEU A 311 12.01 -5.89 -20.44
N SER A 312 10.80 -5.70 -19.90
CA SER A 312 9.56 -5.81 -20.69
C SER A 312 9.08 -4.48 -21.27
N ILE A 313 9.36 -3.36 -20.61
CA ILE A 313 8.94 -2.02 -21.05
C ILE A 313 10.03 -1.41 -21.94
N ASP A 314 9.73 -1.20 -23.22
CA ASP A 314 10.67 -0.70 -24.23
C ASP A 314 10.82 0.84 -24.20
N ARG A 315 10.97 1.42 -23.01
CA ARG A 315 11.21 2.86 -22.80
C ARG A 315 11.89 3.11 -21.46
N SER A 316 12.43 4.31 -21.28
CA SER A 316 12.96 4.72 -19.98
C SER A 316 11.84 4.79 -18.94
N ILE A 317 12.11 4.25 -17.74
CA ILE A 317 11.26 4.37 -16.56
C ILE A 317 12.02 5.26 -15.57
N PRO A 318 11.68 6.56 -15.47
CA PRO A 318 12.41 7.49 -14.62
C PRO A 318 12.50 7.00 -13.17
N PHE A 319 13.69 7.17 -12.58
CA PHE A 319 14.01 6.88 -11.18
C PHE A 319 13.94 5.42 -10.74
N LEU A 320 13.36 4.50 -11.52
CA LEU A 320 13.16 3.11 -11.07
C LEU A 320 14.45 2.43 -10.59
N PRO A 321 15.59 2.47 -11.32
CA PRO A 321 16.82 1.85 -10.84
C PRO A 321 17.32 2.42 -9.50
N ASP A 322 17.33 3.75 -9.37
CA ASP A 322 17.76 4.42 -8.14
C ASP A 322 16.79 4.12 -6.98
N MET A 323 15.48 4.14 -7.23
CA MET A 323 14.47 3.76 -6.22
C MET A 323 14.63 2.33 -5.73
N VAL A 324 14.96 1.40 -6.63
CA VAL A 324 15.26 0.01 -6.23
C VAL A 324 16.48 0.00 -5.33
N GLY A 325 17.56 0.69 -5.71
CA GLY A 325 18.75 0.82 -4.87
C GLY A 325 18.43 1.36 -3.46
N GLU A 326 17.70 2.48 -3.37
CA GLU A 326 17.28 3.06 -2.07
C GLU A 326 16.41 2.10 -1.26
N TYR A 327 15.48 1.41 -1.91
CA TYR A 327 14.60 0.46 -1.23
C TYR A 327 15.39 -0.72 -0.65
N GLU A 328 16.30 -1.29 -1.44
CA GLU A 328 17.13 -2.42 -1.01
C GLU A 328 18.06 -2.03 0.16
N MET A 329 18.56 -0.79 0.19
CA MET A 329 19.33 -0.29 1.34
C MET A 329 18.43 -0.09 2.57
N GLU A 330 17.37 0.72 2.46
CA GLU A 330 16.61 1.19 3.62
C GLU A 330 15.66 0.14 4.22
N VAL A 331 15.11 -0.73 3.36
CA VAL A 331 14.09 -1.72 3.73
C VAL A 331 14.69 -3.12 3.85
N LYS A 332 15.60 -3.50 2.95
CA LYS A 332 16.22 -4.83 2.94
C LYS A 332 17.56 -4.89 3.67
N GLY A 333 18.18 -3.74 3.97
CA GLY A 333 19.45 -3.67 4.68
C GLY A 333 20.64 -4.12 3.84
N VAL A 334 20.54 -4.02 2.51
CA VAL A 334 21.67 -4.26 1.61
C VAL A 334 22.72 -3.18 1.83
N ASP A 335 23.99 -3.56 1.93
CA ASP A 335 25.10 -2.63 2.15
C ASP A 335 25.18 -1.60 1.01
N GLU A 336 25.29 -0.31 1.35
CA GLU A 336 25.42 0.79 0.41
C GLU A 336 26.56 0.58 -0.60
N LYS A 337 27.69 0.00 -0.17
CA LYS A 337 28.82 -0.31 -1.05
C LYS A 337 28.45 -1.34 -2.11
N ILE A 338 27.58 -2.30 -1.78
CA ILE A 338 27.09 -3.28 -2.76
C ILE A 338 26.25 -2.57 -3.80
N VAL A 339 25.28 -1.75 -3.38
CA VAL A 339 24.39 -1.02 -4.29
C VAL A 339 25.16 -0.07 -5.20
N GLU A 340 26.10 0.70 -4.65
CA GLU A 340 26.92 1.63 -5.42
C GLU A 340 27.86 0.91 -6.41
N MET A 341 28.45 -0.21 -6.02
CA MET A 341 29.27 -1.02 -6.93
C MET A 341 28.42 -1.60 -8.08
N CYS A 342 27.24 -2.15 -7.76
CA CYS A 342 26.29 -2.65 -8.77
C CYS A 342 25.84 -1.54 -9.72
N LYS A 343 25.61 -0.33 -9.19
CA LYS A 343 25.26 0.85 -9.98
C LYS A 343 26.35 1.23 -10.96
N ASN A 344 27.60 1.31 -10.50
CA ASN A 344 28.75 1.66 -11.33
C ASN A 344 29.01 0.63 -12.42
N VAL A 345 29.04 -0.66 -12.06
CA VAL A 345 29.22 -1.76 -13.03
C VAL A 345 28.04 -1.83 -14.00
N GLY A 346 26.81 -1.75 -13.49
CA GLY A 346 25.60 -1.74 -14.29
C GLY A 346 25.61 -0.59 -15.31
N HIS A 347 25.89 0.64 -14.88
CA HIS A 347 26.02 1.79 -15.78
C HIS A 347 27.08 1.57 -16.86
N SER A 348 28.23 0.97 -16.52
CA SER A 348 29.27 0.63 -17.48
C SER A 348 28.77 -0.36 -18.54
N ILE A 349 28.08 -1.44 -18.12
CA ILE A 349 27.45 -2.41 -19.04
C ILE A 349 26.39 -1.73 -19.91
N GLY A 350 25.52 -0.91 -19.32
CA GLY A 350 24.46 -0.20 -20.04
C GLY A 350 24.98 0.74 -21.14
N ARG A 351 26.07 1.47 -20.86
CA ARG A 351 26.77 2.33 -21.84
C ARG A 351 27.42 1.52 -22.95
N PHE A 352 28.04 0.39 -22.61
CA PHE A 352 28.63 -0.52 -23.59
C PHE A 352 27.57 -1.05 -24.56
N VAL A 353 26.47 -1.62 -24.04
CA VAL A 353 25.37 -2.14 -24.86
C VAL A 353 24.67 -1.04 -25.66
N PHE A 354 24.66 0.20 -25.19
CA PHE A 354 24.16 1.34 -25.95
C PHE A 354 25.02 1.66 -27.19
N LYS A 355 26.36 1.58 -27.06
CA LYS A 355 27.29 1.75 -28.20
C LYS A 355 27.25 0.55 -29.14
N GLU A 356 27.16 -0.65 -28.57
CA GLU A 356 27.15 -1.93 -29.28
C GLU A 356 25.76 -2.58 -29.23
N GLU A 357 24.76 -2.01 -29.93
CA GLU A 357 23.37 -2.52 -29.86
C GLU A 357 23.22 -4.00 -30.25
N SER A 358 24.18 -4.56 -31.00
CA SER A 358 24.25 -6.00 -31.30
C SER A 358 24.35 -6.87 -30.03
N LYS A 359 24.74 -6.30 -28.90
CA LYS A 359 24.90 -6.95 -27.59
C LYS A 359 23.70 -6.80 -26.67
N LEU A 360 22.53 -6.41 -27.19
CA LEU A 360 21.29 -6.29 -26.38
C LEU A 360 20.92 -7.57 -25.63
N SER A 361 21.30 -8.75 -26.15
CA SER A 361 21.07 -10.04 -25.50
C SER A 361 21.78 -10.19 -24.15
N THR A 362 22.82 -9.38 -23.87
CA THR A 362 23.54 -9.37 -22.59
C THR A 362 22.60 -9.20 -21.40
N PHE A 363 21.61 -8.31 -21.48
CA PHE A 363 20.68 -8.10 -20.36
C PHE A 363 19.85 -9.35 -20.03
N TYR A 364 19.47 -10.11 -21.06
CA TYR A 364 18.76 -11.38 -20.89
C TYR A 364 19.68 -12.50 -20.40
N GLN A 365 20.94 -12.52 -20.84
CA GLN A 365 21.94 -13.46 -20.34
C GLN A 365 22.20 -13.27 -18.84
N ILE A 366 22.37 -12.02 -18.39
CA ILE A 366 22.49 -11.68 -16.97
C ILE A 366 21.25 -12.15 -16.19
N ARG A 367 20.06 -11.78 -16.66
CA ARG A 367 18.78 -12.14 -16.03
C ARG A 367 18.53 -13.66 -15.98
N ASN A 368 19.07 -14.42 -16.93
CA ASN A 368 18.82 -15.86 -17.04
C ASN A 368 19.93 -16.71 -16.41
N ALA A 369 21.01 -16.11 -15.90
CA ALA A 369 22.01 -16.84 -15.12
C ALA A 369 21.35 -17.44 -13.87
N LYS A 370 21.41 -18.78 -13.74
CA LYS A 370 20.74 -19.54 -12.66
C LYS A 370 21.69 -19.93 -11.53
N THR A 371 22.99 -19.78 -11.75
CA THR A 371 24.03 -20.09 -10.78
C THR A 371 25.09 -18.99 -10.78
N LEU A 372 25.82 -18.87 -9.69
CA LEU A 372 27.00 -17.99 -9.60
C LEU A 372 28.01 -18.26 -10.72
N VAL A 373 28.21 -19.53 -11.10
CA VAL A 373 29.12 -19.92 -12.19
C VAL A 373 28.60 -19.41 -13.54
N ASP A 374 27.30 -19.56 -13.81
CA ASP A 374 26.70 -19.05 -15.05
C ASP A 374 26.83 -17.53 -15.11
N TYR A 375 26.61 -16.84 -13.99
CA TYR A 375 26.71 -15.39 -13.95
C TYR A 375 28.14 -14.91 -14.20
N THR A 376 29.12 -15.57 -13.60
CA THR A 376 30.55 -15.28 -13.81
C THR A 376 30.93 -15.44 -15.29
N LYS A 377 30.46 -16.50 -15.96
CA LYS A 377 30.68 -16.71 -17.40
C LYS A 377 30.05 -15.60 -18.26
N VAL A 378 28.88 -15.09 -17.87
CA VAL A 378 28.26 -13.95 -18.56
C VAL A 378 29.13 -12.71 -18.41
N LEU A 379 29.65 -12.42 -17.22
CA LEU A 379 30.56 -11.28 -16.99
C LEU A 379 31.87 -11.40 -17.77
N GLU A 380 32.45 -12.61 -17.86
CA GLU A 380 33.63 -12.89 -18.68
C GLU A 380 33.34 -12.62 -20.16
N SER A 381 32.22 -13.13 -20.68
CA SER A 381 31.81 -12.91 -22.08
C SER A 381 31.62 -11.43 -22.40
N VAL A 382 30.96 -10.67 -21.52
CA VAL A 382 30.75 -9.23 -21.69
C VAL A 382 32.07 -8.46 -21.67
N SER A 383 33.01 -8.87 -20.81
CA SER A 383 34.34 -8.26 -20.74
C SER A 383 35.14 -8.50 -22.02
N LEU A 384 35.13 -9.73 -22.54
CA LEU A 384 35.80 -10.07 -23.80
C LEU A 384 35.19 -9.32 -24.99
N ASP A 385 33.85 -9.24 -25.04
CA ASP A 385 33.15 -8.47 -26.06
C ASP A 385 33.49 -6.98 -26.00
N ALA A 386 33.58 -6.41 -24.80
CA ALA A 386 33.98 -5.02 -24.60
C ALA A 386 35.41 -4.74 -25.08
N VAL A 387 36.37 -5.63 -24.76
CA VAL A 387 37.74 -5.54 -25.25
C VAL A 387 37.79 -5.61 -26.78
N ALA A 388 37.05 -6.55 -27.38
CA ALA A 388 36.99 -6.69 -28.83
C ALA A 388 36.41 -5.45 -29.53
N ALA A 389 35.47 -4.75 -28.88
CA ALA A 389 34.88 -3.51 -29.36
C ALA A 389 35.70 -2.25 -29.01
N GLY A 390 36.84 -2.37 -28.31
CA GLY A 390 37.61 -1.22 -27.83
C GLY A 390 36.85 -0.34 -26.82
N SER A 391 35.92 -0.93 -26.06
CA SER A 391 35.10 -0.23 -25.09
C SER A 391 35.81 -0.05 -23.75
N GLU A 392 35.49 1.04 -23.04
CA GLU A 392 36.00 1.34 -21.69
C GLU A 392 35.22 0.61 -20.57
N LEU A 393 34.52 -0.50 -20.89
CA LEU A 393 33.81 -1.26 -19.87
C LEU A 393 34.80 -1.80 -18.85
N TYR A 394 34.54 -1.52 -17.57
CA TYR A 394 35.40 -1.94 -16.47
C TYR A 394 34.61 -2.77 -15.45
N LEU A 395 35.12 -3.97 -15.14
CA LEU A 395 34.66 -4.80 -14.04
C LEU A 395 35.73 -4.78 -12.93
N PRO A 396 35.52 -4.02 -11.84
CA PRO A 396 36.48 -3.97 -10.74
C PRO A 396 36.63 -5.32 -10.06
N GLU A 397 37.85 -5.67 -9.62
CA GLU A 397 38.08 -6.87 -8.78
C GLU A 397 37.21 -6.83 -7.51
N ALA A 398 37.02 -5.63 -6.95
CA ALA A 398 36.14 -5.41 -5.80
C ALA A 398 34.69 -5.83 -6.07
N TYR A 399 34.19 -5.70 -7.30
CA TYR A 399 32.86 -6.19 -7.68
C TYR A 399 32.81 -7.72 -7.70
N LEU A 400 33.83 -8.36 -8.27
CA LEU A 400 33.90 -9.83 -8.31
C LEU A 400 33.94 -10.44 -6.90
N LYS A 401 34.57 -9.74 -5.94
CA LYS A 401 34.58 -10.13 -4.53
C LYS A 401 33.21 -10.06 -3.84
N LEU A 402 32.23 -9.34 -4.40
CA LEU A 402 30.86 -9.31 -3.88
C LEU A 402 30.06 -10.56 -4.26
N LEU A 403 30.55 -11.37 -5.21
CA LEU A 403 29.83 -12.52 -5.73
C LEU A 403 29.96 -13.74 -4.80
N THR A 404 29.34 -13.63 -3.62
CA THR A 404 29.25 -14.72 -2.63
C THR A 404 28.05 -15.63 -2.94
N PRO A 405 28.03 -16.89 -2.44
CA PRO A 405 26.86 -17.76 -2.59
C PRO A 405 25.56 -17.18 -2.04
N ASP A 406 25.63 -16.28 -1.06
CA ASP A 406 24.46 -15.71 -0.39
C ASP A 406 23.94 -14.44 -1.08
N ASP A 407 24.83 -13.63 -1.70
CA ASP A 407 24.46 -12.31 -2.21
C ASP A 407 24.42 -12.22 -3.75
N TRP A 408 24.96 -13.21 -4.47
CA TRP A 408 25.16 -13.09 -5.92
C TRP A 408 23.88 -12.82 -6.70
N GLU A 409 22.72 -13.32 -6.25
CA GLU A 409 21.43 -13.06 -6.93
C GLU A 409 21.03 -11.59 -6.83
N ILE A 410 21.23 -10.99 -5.65
CA ILE A 410 20.96 -9.57 -5.39
C ILE A 410 21.93 -8.71 -6.22
N VAL A 411 23.22 -9.03 -6.16
CA VAL A 411 24.26 -8.33 -6.93
C VAL A 411 23.96 -8.38 -8.44
N ARG A 412 23.62 -9.57 -8.95
CA ARG A 412 23.28 -9.78 -10.36
C ARG A 412 22.05 -8.98 -10.78
N SER A 413 20.96 -9.07 -10.05
CA SER A 413 19.72 -8.38 -10.41
C SER A 413 19.86 -6.86 -10.27
N LEU A 414 20.52 -6.34 -9.23
CA LEU A 414 20.81 -4.90 -9.11
C LEU A 414 21.66 -4.40 -10.27
N THR A 415 22.76 -5.10 -10.59
CA THR A 415 23.61 -4.73 -11.73
C THR A 415 22.83 -4.70 -13.03
N ASN A 416 21.94 -5.66 -13.28
CA ASN A 416 21.12 -5.67 -14.49
C ASN A 416 20.09 -4.52 -14.51
N ILE A 417 19.46 -4.23 -13.37
CA ILE A 417 18.52 -3.11 -13.21
C ILE A 417 19.21 -1.78 -13.57
N PHE A 418 20.40 -1.52 -13.03
CA PHE A 418 21.16 -0.32 -13.35
C PHE A 418 21.65 -0.32 -14.82
N ALA A 419 22.03 -1.48 -15.36
CA ALA A 419 22.47 -1.60 -16.76
C ALA A 419 21.34 -1.30 -17.75
N VAL A 420 20.18 -1.94 -17.59
CA VAL A 420 19.01 -1.69 -18.44
C VAL A 420 18.54 -0.25 -18.25
N GLY A 421 18.48 0.25 -17.02
CA GLY A 421 18.13 1.63 -16.71
C GLY A 421 18.98 2.65 -17.47
N MET A 422 20.31 2.50 -17.41
CA MET A 422 21.25 3.38 -18.12
C MET A 422 21.10 3.26 -19.64
N TYR A 423 21.01 2.05 -20.19
CA TYR A 423 20.77 1.85 -21.63
C TYR A 423 19.51 2.57 -22.10
N ARG A 424 18.40 2.42 -21.38
CA ARG A 424 17.11 3.04 -21.73
C ARG A 424 17.14 4.55 -21.61
N TYR A 425 17.83 5.09 -20.60
CA TYR A 425 18.05 6.52 -20.44
C TYR A 425 18.77 7.10 -21.67
N LEU A 426 19.92 6.53 -22.05
CA LEU A 426 20.69 6.98 -23.21
C LEU A 426 19.90 6.88 -24.52
N LYS A 427 19.18 5.77 -24.71
CA LYS A 427 18.32 5.57 -25.89
C LYS A 427 17.19 6.60 -25.98
N SER A 428 16.66 7.05 -24.84
CA SER A 428 15.62 8.08 -24.82
C SER A 428 16.14 9.47 -25.19
N GLY A 429 17.38 9.81 -24.82
CA GLY A 429 18.03 11.06 -25.22
C GLY A 429 18.25 11.14 -26.74
N ARG A 430 18.76 10.08 -27.36
CA ARG A 430 18.98 10.00 -28.81
C ARG A 430 17.71 10.20 -29.64
N LYS A 431 16.56 9.74 -29.14
CA LYS A 431 15.26 9.92 -29.83
C LYS A 431 14.75 11.36 -29.79
N GLY A 432 15.11 12.13 -28.77
CA GLY A 432 14.76 13.55 -28.67
C GLY A 432 15.51 14.40 -29.69
N GLU A 433 16.80 14.14 -29.89
CA GLU A 433 17.64 14.86 -30.87
C GLU A 433 17.21 14.59 -32.32
N SER A 434 16.75 13.37 -32.63
CA SER A 434 16.28 13.00 -33.99
C SER A 434 14.87 13.47 -34.36
N GLN A 435 14.15 14.14 -33.46
CA GLN A 435 12.81 14.71 -33.73
C GLN A 435 12.82 16.24 -33.94
N ASP A 436 13.98 16.87 -33.74
CA ASP A 436 14.22 18.30 -33.96
C ASP A 436 15.07 18.58 -35.23
N GLU A 437 15.34 17.55 -36.04
CA GLU A 437 15.80 17.63 -37.46
C GLU A 437 14.66 17.26 -38.41
#